data_AF-A0A8R1X3N1-F1
#
_entry.id   AF-A0A8R1X3N1-F1
#
_cell.length_a   1.000
_cell.length_b   1.000
_cell.length_c   1.000
_cell.angle_alpha   90.00
_cell.angle_beta   90.00
_cell.angle_gamma   90.00
#
_symmetry.space_group_name_H-M   'P 1'
#
loop_
_entity.id
_entity.type
_entity.pdbx_description
1 polymer ?
#
loop_
_entity_poly.entity_id
_entity_poly.type
_entity_poly.pdbx_seq_one_letter_code
_entity_poly.pdbx_strand_id
1 'polypeptide(L)'
;MAGIISPNTFMTDIVDTFYAAWVRIMGPVPHNILCSWHVDKAWRQNLKKIKGLQSTEKQNKVYKSLKVLQSITDEIEFKQVLDELVYQLLNDADTKEFGDYFNIYYVNKVKQWAYCYRKNLGVNCNMHLESMHKTIKYHYLNGCKVQRLDKCIMVLRRFTRDKKVERMVKLTKGKSTSRINEIKKRHNRSVSLNLNINFDNNKWNVESENNKHTFYSITKCLDDICCPLICSECKICIHSYQCTCPDYQIKSIICKHIHVIAMEKTSTNTSIVELTPETDYQTSNIGKEMEVHIKSIQRSESSQNTSILHARFKDKAINLSNLIQGVNNPEHLKVAMQKLDALTAFINVASNENEVIPYKTDQKEPANKKITQQKSFFSTKNKRFKATNTITRPTSDEIRDLNDTLLHKKCVVLKEQDNEHSYF
;
A
#
# COMPACT_ATOMS: atom_id res chain seq x y z
N MET A 1 26.34 15.02 4.27
CA MET A 1 25.77 14.03 5.22
C MET A 1 24.41 13.62 4.70
N ALA A 2 24.12 12.31 4.62
CA ALA A 2 22.75 11.87 4.42
C ALA A 2 21.98 12.05 5.74
N GLY A 3 20.75 12.56 5.69
CA GLY A 3 19.90 12.56 6.88
C GLY A 3 19.59 11.12 7.29
N ILE A 4 19.81 10.79 8.57
CA ILE A 4 19.53 9.45 9.09
C ILE A 4 18.02 9.25 9.10
N ILE A 5 17.56 8.14 8.52
CA ILE A 5 16.15 7.74 8.50
C ILE A 5 16.01 6.49 9.37
N SER A 6 15.10 6.52 10.35
CA SER A 6 14.87 5.44 11.31
C SER A 6 13.46 4.84 11.17
N PRO A 7 13.21 4.00 10.16
CA PRO A 7 11.91 3.37 9.97
C PRO A 7 11.71 2.22 10.96
N ASN A 8 10.47 2.03 11.44
CA ASN A 8 10.11 0.86 12.24
C ASN A 8 10.13 -0.45 11.43
N THR A 9 9.82 -0.36 10.13
CA THR A 9 9.76 -1.51 9.22
C THR A 9 10.46 -1.17 7.91
N PHE A 10 11.35 -2.06 7.46
CA PHE A 10 12.02 -1.99 6.18
C PHE A 10 11.68 -3.22 5.34
N MET A 11 11.26 -3.00 4.09
CA MET A 11 10.87 -4.08 3.19
C MET A 11 11.77 -4.11 1.96
N THR A 12 12.42 -5.24 1.73
CA THR A 12 13.27 -5.46 0.55
C THR A 12 12.69 -6.51 -0.39
N ASP A 13 13.33 -6.69 -1.54
CA ASP A 13 13.21 -7.95 -2.27
C ASP A 13 13.95 -9.07 -1.51
N ILE A 14 14.19 -10.20 -2.19
CA ILE A 14 14.88 -11.36 -1.62
C ILE A 14 16.42 -11.21 -1.60
N VAL A 15 16.96 -10.08 -2.05
CA VAL A 15 18.41 -9.87 -2.19
C VAL A 15 18.93 -9.07 -0.99
N ASP A 16 19.88 -9.65 -0.27
CA ASP A 16 20.39 -9.07 0.99
C ASP A 16 21.23 -7.80 0.77
N THR A 17 21.68 -7.51 -0.47
CA THR A 17 22.57 -6.39 -0.80
C THR A 17 22.00 -5.03 -0.40
N PHE A 18 20.69 -4.81 -0.60
CA PHE A 18 20.06 -3.53 -0.29
C PHE A 18 19.91 -3.31 1.21
N TYR A 19 19.55 -4.35 1.96
CA TYR A 19 19.46 -4.25 3.42
C TYR A 19 20.84 -4.11 4.05
N ALA A 20 21.84 -4.84 3.58
CA ALA A 20 23.22 -4.70 4.07
C ALA A 20 23.77 -3.29 3.84
N ALA A 21 23.54 -2.72 2.65
CA ALA A 21 23.90 -1.34 2.36
C ALA A 21 23.15 -0.33 3.24
N TRP A 22 21.87 -0.57 3.51
CA TRP A 22 21.07 0.24 4.43
C TRP A 22 21.65 0.21 5.85
N VAL A 23 21.85 -0.98 6.43
CA VAL A 23 22.36 -1.14 7.80
C VAL A 23 23.69 -0.42 8.00
N ARG A 24 24.57 -0.47 6.99
CA ARG A 24 25.88 0.20 7.03
C ARG A 24 25.78 1.73 7.17
N ILE A 25 24.73 2.34 6.62
CA ILE A 25 24.59 3.81 6.55
C ILE A 25 23.57 4.34 7.58
N MET A 26 22.45 3.63 7.73
CA MET A 26 21.27 4.05 8.50
C MET A 26 21.10 3.27 9.82
N GLY A 27 21.84 2.16 9.99
CA GLY A 27 21.69 1.26 11.14
C GLY A 27 20.61 0.18 10.96
N PRO A 28 20.53 -0.77 11.90
CA PRO A 28 19.54 -1.84 11.89
C PRO A 28 18.13 -1.29 12.15
N VAL A 29 17.12 -2.01 11.65
CA VAL A 29 15.70 -1.68 11.86
C VAL A 29 15.03 -2.76 12.71
N PRO A 30 13.97 -2.42 13.46
CA PRO A 30 13.24 -3.41 14.27
C PRO A 30 12.65 -4.56 13.43
N HIS A 31 12.06 -4.22 12.27
CA HIS A 31 11.42 -5.21 11.41
C HIS A 31 11.99 -5.16 9.99
N ASN A 32 12.79 -6.15 9.63
CA ASN A 32 13.21 -6.38 8.24
C ASN A 32 12.34 -7.49 7.63
N ILE A 33 11.57 -7.14 6.59
CA ILE A 33 10.63 -8.07 5.93
C ILE A 33 10.91 -8.19 4.42
N LEU A 34 10.66 -9.37 3.87
CA LEU A 34 10.74 -9.60 2.43
C LEU A 34 9.44 -9.19 1.74
N CYS A 35 9.49 -8.71 0.51
CA CYS A 35 8.28 -8.46 -0.26
C CYS A 35 7.57 -9.78 -0.60
N SER A 36 6.31 -9.94 -0.18
CA SER A 36 5.54 -11.19 -0.42
C SER A 36 5.47 -11.58 -1.88
N TRP A 37 5.44 -10.60 -2.79
CA TRP A 37 5.43 -10.87 -4.23
C TRP A 37 6.75 -11.47 -4.72
N HIS A 38 7.89 -10.93 -4.26
CA HIS A 38 9.19 -11.46 -4.64
C HIS A 38 9.40 -12.87 -4.09
N VAL A 39 8.92 -13.15 -2.87
CA VAL A 39 8.90 -14.49 -2.28
C VAL A 39 8.04 -15.44 -3.13
N ASP A 40 6.79 -15.07 -3.45
CA ASP A 40 5.87 -15.87 -4.28
C ASP A 40 6.46 -16.17 -5.67
N LYS A 41 7.06 -15.16 -6.30
CA LYS A 41 7.73 -15.30 -7.60
C LYS A 41 8.92 -16.23 -7.53
N ALA A 42 9.77 -16.11 -6.51
CA ALA A 42 10.94 -16.95 -6.33
C ALA A 42 10.56 -18.42 -6.08
N TRP A 43 9.53 -18.66 -5.26
CA TRP A 43 8.99 -20.01 -5.09
C TRP A 43 8.52 -20.58 -6.43
N ARG A 44 7.66 -19.88 -7.16
CA ARG A 44 7.17 -20.33 -8.48
C ARG A 44 8.30 -20.64 -9.47
N GLN A 45 9.34 -19.81 -9.51
CA GLN A 45 10.49 -20.01 -10.40
C GLN A 45 11.33 -21.24 -10.03
N ASN A 46 11.33 -21.63 -8.75
CA ASN A 46 12.09 -22.77 -8.24
C ASN A 46 11.28 -24.05 -8.14
N LEU A 47 9.94 -24.03 -8.27
CA LEU A 47 9.11 -25.23 -8.34
C LEU A 47 9.55 -26.18 -9.48
N LYS A 48 10.14 -25.66 -10.55
CA LYS A 48 10.73 -26.46 -11.64
C LYS A 48 11.85 -27.42 -11.17
N LYS A 49 12.38 -27.23 -9.96
CA LYS A 49 13.33 -28.15 -9.31
C LYS A 49 12.65 -29.46 -8.89
N ILE A 50 11.32 -29.48 -8.77
CA ILE A 50 10.54 -30.68 -8.52
C ILE A 50 10.45 -31.47 -9.83
N LYS A 51 11.03 -32.67 -9.84
CA LYS A 51 11.14 -33.56 -11.01
C LYS A 51 10.19 -34.76 -10.84
N GLY A 52 10.27 -35.74 -11.73
CA GLY A 52 9.46 -36.97 -11.68
C GLY A 52 8.20 -36.98 -12.55
N LEU A 53 7.61 -38.17 -12.67
CA LEU A 53 6.41 -38.46 -13.49
C LEU A 53 5.21 -37.62 -13.06
N GLN A 54 5.09 -37.31 -11.77
CA GLN A 54 4.00 -36.48 -11.21
C GLN A 54 4.43 -35.04 -10.90
N SER A 55 5.52 -34.55 -11.50
CA SER A 55 6.12 -33.24 -11.22
C SER A 55 5.11 -32.09 -11.27
N THR A 56 4.19 -32.05 -12.25
CA THR A 56 3.21 -30.96 -12.36
C THR A 56 2.22 -30.96 -11.18
N GLU A 57 1.77 -32.13 -10.73
CA GLU A 57 0.85 -32.23 -9.59
C GLU A 57 1.57 -31.95 -8.27
N LYS A 58 2.78 -32.51 -8.08
CA LYS A 58 3.63 -32.23 -6.92
C LYS A 58 3.97 -30.74 -6.83
N GLN A 59 4.32 -30.08 -7.94
CA GLN A 59 4.55 -28.63 -8.00
C GLN A 59 3.32 -27.82 -7.55
N ASN A 60 2.13 -28.21 -7.98
CA ASN A 60 0.88 -27.56 -7.57
C ASN A 60 0.60 -27.75 -6.08
N LYS A 61 0.75 -28.97 -5.55
CA LYS A 61 0.55 -29.26 -4.12
C LYS A 61 1.54 -28.49 -3.25
N VAL A 62 2.84 -28.60 -3.55
CA VAL A 62 3.89 -27.87 -2.84
C VAL A 62 3.64 -26.36 -2.86
N TYR A 63 3.30 -25.80 -4.03
CA TYR A 63 2.99 -24.37 -4.12
C TYR A 63 1.81 -23.97 -3.24
N LYS A 64 0.71 -24.73 -3.25
CA LYS A 64 -0.46 -24.45 -2.42
C LYS A 64 -0.12 -24.57 -0.92
N SER A 65 0.64 -25.58 -0.52
CA SER A 65 1.10 -25.74 0.87
C SER A 65 1.97 -24.58 1.33
N LEU A 66 2.86 -24.06 0.48
CA LEU A 66 3.64 -22.86 0.79
C LEU A 66 2.76 -21.62 0.99
N LYS A 67 1.65 -21.50 0.23
CA LYS A 67 0.70 -20.39 0.41
C LYS A 67 -0.06 -20.50 1.72
N VAL A 68 -0.46 -21.71 2.09
CA VAL A 68 -1.10 -21.99 3.38
C VAL A 68 -0.14 -21.66 4.51
N LEU A 69 1.07 -22.24 4.48
CA LEU A 69 2.14 -21.97 5.45
C LEU A 69 2.43 -20.47 5.61
N GLN A 70 2.51 -19.72 4.50
CA GLN A 70 2.70 -18.27 4.56
C GLN A 70 1.58 -17.53 5.29
N SER A 71 0.34 -18.03 5.19
CA SER A 71 -0.85 -17.37 5.73
C SER A 71 -1.17 -17.72 7.18
N ILE A 72 -0.49 -18.70 7.77
CA ILE A 72 -0.67 -19.06 9.19
C ILE A 72 -0.36 -17.84 10.06
N THR A 73 -1.28 -17.56 10.98
CA THR A 73 -1.21 -16.40 11.88
C THR A 73 -0.69 -16.77 13.25
N ASP A 74 -0.82 -18.01 13.71
CA ASP A 74 -0.26 -18.49 14.97
C ASP A 74 1.21 -18.92 14.81
N GLU A 75 2.07 -18.55 15.76
CA GLU A 75 3.51 -18.83 15.67
C GLU A 75 3.85 -20.30 15.97
N ILE A 76 3.12 -20.93 16.89
CA ILE A 76 3.33 -22.32 17.30
C ILE A 76 2.86 -23.24 16.18
N GLU A 77 1.64 -23.02 15.69
CA GLU A 77 1.07 -23.72 14.54
C GLU A 77 1.96 -23.58 13.31
N PHE A 78 2.45 -22.36 13.02
CA PHE A 78 3.34 -22.11 11.90
C PHE A 78 4.61 -22.95 11.98
N LYS A 79 5.23 -23.02 13.16
CA LYS A 79 6.47 -23.78 13.35
C LYS A 79 6.25 -25.28 13.16
N GLN A 80 5.16 -25.82 13.72
CA GLN A 80 4.81 -27.24 13.54
C GLN A 80 4.58 -27.59 12.07
N VAL A 81 3.80 -26.77 11.34
CA VAL A 81 3.53 -26.99 9.92
C VAL A 81 4.78 -26.79 9.06
N LEU A 82 5.65 -25.86 9.43
CA LEU A 82 6.94 -25.65 8.74
C LEU A 82 7.83 -26.88 8.84
N ASP A 83 8.03 -27.39 10.05
CA ASP A 83 8.91 -28.53 10.32
C ASP A 83 8.41 -29.79 9.58
N GLU A 84 7.10 -30.04 9.60
CA GLU A 84 6.47 -31.14 8.86
C GLU A 84 6.62 -30.97 7.34
N LEU A 85 6.38 -29.77 6.79
CA LEU A 85 6.51 -29.52 5.36
C LEU A 85 7.96 -29.74 4.89
N VAL A 86 8.94 -29.26 5.65
CA VAL A 86 10.37 -29.44 5.34
C VAL A 86 10.74 -30.93 5.37
N TYR A 87 10.29 -31.65 6.40
CA TYR A 87 10.50 -33.10 6.48
C TYR A 87 9.94 -33.83 5.25
N GLN A 88 8.72 -33.53 4.83
CA GLN A 88 8.10 -34.17 3.68
C GLN A 88 8.82 -33.83 2.36
N LEU A 89 9.27 -32.58 2.18
CA LEU A 89 10.00 -32.17 0.99
C LEU A 89 11.38 -32.84 0.87
N LEU A 90 12.06 -33.09 1.99
CA LEU A 90 13.40 -33.68 1.99
C LEU A 90 13.38 -35.21 1.85
N ASN A 91 12.29 -35.87 2.25
CA ASN A 91 12.13 -37.32 2.20
C ASN A 91 11.50 -37.87 0.92
N ASP A 92 11.20 -37.02 -0.05
CA ASP A 92 10.72 -37.44 -1.37
C ASP A 92 11.74 -37.06 -2.45
N ALA A 93 12.13 -38.04 -3.25
CA ALA A 93 13.21 -37.90 -4.24
C ALA A 93 12.90 -36.80 -5.28
N ASP A 94 11.63 -36.65 -5.65
CA ASP A 94 11.18 -35.66 -6.64
C ASP A 94 11.24 -34.23 -6.11
N THR A 95 10.95 -34.03 -4.82
CA THR A 95 10.85 -32.71 -4.18
C THR A 95 12.10 -32.30 -3.42
N LYS A 96 13.03 -33.21 -3.16
CA LYS A 96 14.26 -32.97 -2.38
C LYS A 96 15.06 -31.75 -2.83
N GLU A 97 15.29 -31.59 -4.14
CA GLU A 97 16.05 -30.45 -4.67
C GLU A 97 15.36 -29.10 -4.37
N PHE A 98 14.02 -29.10 -4.34
CA PHE A 98 13.24 -27.94 -3.91
C PHE A 98 13.26 -27.77 -2.38
N GLY A 99 13.19 -28.87 -1.63
CA GLY A 99 13.33 -28.90 -0.18
C GLY A 99 14.64 -28.28 0.30
N ASP A 100 15.76 -28.66 -0.30
CA ASP A 100 17.09 -28.10 0.00
C ASP A 100 17.13 -26.58 -0.25
N TYR A 101 16.61 -26.15 -1.41
CA TYR A 101 16.46 -24.74 -1.74
C TYR A 101 15.59 -24.00 -0.69
N PHE A 102 14.42 -24.54 -0.35
CA PHE A 102 13.52 -23.90 0.60
C PHE A 102 14.15 -23.79 2.00
N ASN A 103 14.83 -24.85 2.43
CA ASN A 103 15.51 -24.93 3.72
C ASN A 103 16.62 -23.88 3.84
N ILE A 104 17.51 -23.80 2.85
CA ILE A 104 18.64 -22.87 2.85
C ILE A 104 18.18 -21.40 2.85
N TYR A 105 17.20 -21.07 2.01
CA TYR A 105 16.87 -19.66 1.74
C TYR A 105 15.73 -19.09 2.60
N TYR A 106 14.84 -19.91 3.16
CA TYR A 106 13.61 -19.42 3.82
C TYR A 106 13.42 -19.88 5.26
N VAL A 107 13.88 -21.06 5.66
CA VAL A 107 13.65 -21.59 7.03
C VAL A 107 14.33 -20.73 8.09
N ASN A 108 15.56 -20.26 7.83
CA ASN A 108 16.26 -19.36 8.75
C ASN A 108 15.73 -17.90 8.71
N LYS A 109 14.87 -17.57 7.75
CA LYS A 109 14.36 -16.21 7.50
C LYS A 109 12.85 -16.09 7.76
N VAL A 110 12.24 -16.99 8.55
CA VAL A 110 10.78 -17.05 8.80
C VAL A 110 10.17 -15.73 9.26
N LYS A 111 10.85 -15.00 10.14
CA LYS A 111 10.42 -13.68 10.61
C LYS A 111 10.28 -12.64 9.49
N GLN A 112 10.99 -12.83 8.38
CA GLN A 112 10.98 -11.89 7.27
C GLN A 112 9.82 -12.15 6.29
N TRP A 113 9.27 -13.36 6.18
CA TRP A 113 8.29 -13.71 5.14
C TRP A 113 6.92 -14.24 5.61
N ALA A 114 6.83 -14.86 6.79
CA ALA A 114 5.60 -15.46 7.28
C ALA A 114 4.65 -14.43 7.92
N TYR A 115 3.34 -14.67 7.85
CA TYR A 115 2.33 -13.69 8.29
C TYR A 115 2.19 -13.60 9.81
N CYS A 116 2.41 -14.71 10.54
CA CYS A 116 2.44 -14.73 11.99
C CYS A 116 3.38 -13.67 12.59
N TYR A 117 4.53 -13.41 11.95
CA TYR A 117 5.53 -12.40 12.35
C TYR A 117 5.32 -10.99 11.76
N ARG A 118 4.25 -10.78 10.98
CA ARG A 118 3.96 -9.48 10.31
C ARG A 118 2.79 -8.71 10.92
N LYS A 119 2.23 -9.22 12.01
CA LYS A 119 1.12 -8.58 12.73
C LYS A 119 1.50 -7.14 13.10
N ASN A 120 0.56 -6.22 12.92
CA ASN A 120 0.70 -4.80 13.29
C ASN A 120 1.77 -3.98 12.54
N LEU A 121 2.39 -4.50 11.47
CA LEU A 121 3.43 -3.74 10.75
C LEU A 121 2.88 -2.69 9.76
N GLY A 122 1.59 -2.75 9.40
CA GLY A 122 0.95 -1.78 8.49
C GLY A 122 1.44 -1.84 7.03
N VAL A 123 2.24 -2.85 6.65
CA VAL A 123 2.86 -2.94 5.33
C VAL A 123 2.00 -3.78 4.37
N ASN A 124 1.00 -3.14 3.76
CA ASN A 124 0.28 -3.68 2.59
C ASN A 124 0.58 -2.83 1.32
N CYS A 125 1.85 -2.47 1.13
CA CYS A 125 2.27 -1.54 0.08
C CYS A 125 2.32 -2.17 -1.32
N ASN A 126 2.06 -3.47 -1.46
CA ASN A 126 2.24 -4.16 -2.74
C ASN A 126 1.40 -3.54 -3.86
N MET A 127 0.15 -3.13 -3.57
CA MET A 127 -0.71 -2.46 -4.56
C MET A 127 -0.19 -1.08 -4.95
N HIS A 128 0.32 -0.30 -4.00
CA HIS A 128 0.82 1.05 -4.26
C HIS A 128 2.13 1.03 -5.06
N LEU A 129 3.04 0.14 -4.70
CA LEU A 129 4.31 -0.06 -5.43
C LEU A 129 4.05 -0.59 -6.84
N GLU A 130 3.13 -1.55 -7.00
CA GLU A 130 2.73 -2.03 -8.33
C GLU A 130 2.11 -0.93 -9.19
N SER A 131 1.23 -0.10 -8.61
CA SER A 131 0.63 1.03 -9.30
C SER A 131 1.70 2.02 -9.75
N MET A 132 2.61 2.40 -8.84
CA MET A 132 3.74 3.29 -9.15
C MET A 132 4.61 2.70 -10.28
N HIS A 133 5.00 1.43 -10.16
CA HIS A 133 5.85 0.77 -11.14
C HIS A 133 5.17 0.68 -12.51
N LYS A 134 3.87 0.34 -12.56
CA LYS A 134 3.08 0.34 -13.81
C LYS A 134 3.02 1.73 -14.43
N THR A 135 2.80 2.77 -13.62
CA THR A 135 2.75 4.15 -14.10
C THR A 135 4.08 4.55 -14.73
N ILE A 136 5.20 4.35 -14.03
CA ILE A 136 6.53 4.65 -14.57
C ILE A 136 6.76 3.85 -15.86
N LYS A 137 6.52 2.54 -15.82
CA LYS A 137 6.81 1.63 -16.92
C LYS A 137 5.99 1.93 -18.18
N TYR A 138 4.69 2.17 -18.06
CA TYR A 138 3.81 2.26 -19.23
C TYR A 138 3.45 3.70 -19.62
N HIS A 139 3.40 4.64 -18.68
CA HIS A 139 3.07 6.04 -19.00
C HIS A 139 4.31 6.92 -19.19
N TYR A 140 5.42 6.61 -18.52
CA TYR A 140 6.65 7.39 -18.67
C TYR A 140 7.66 6.73 -19.61
N LEU A 141 7.70 5.40 -19.65
CA LEU A 141 8.66 4.62 -20.45
C LEU A 141 8.03 3.94 -21.68
N ASN A 142 6.74 4.13 -21.93
CA ASN A 142 6.01 3.52 -23.05
C ASN A 142 6.15 1.98 -23.15
N GLY A 143 6.41 1.31 -22.04
CA GLY A 143 6.64 -0.14 -22.00
C GLY A 143 8.02 -0.58 -22.52
N CYS A 144 8.92 0.37 -22.83
CA CYS A 144 10.28 0.10 -23.25
C CYS A 144 11.21 -0.12 -22.05
N LYS A 145 12.23 -0.96 -22.22
CA LYS A 145 13.32 -1.08 -21.25
C LYS A 145 14.26 0.11 -21.41
N VAL A 146 14.69 0.70 -20.30
CA VAL A 146 15.69 1.76 -20.30
C VAL A 146 17.03 1.19 -19.87
N GLN A 147 18.02 1.24 -20.76
CA GLN A 147 19.39 0.79 -20.46
C GLN A 147 20.25 1.90 -19.83
N ARG A 148 19.87 3.16 -20.07
CA ARG A 148 20.62 4.35 -19.67
C ARG A 148 20.13 4.91 -18.33
N LEU A 149 21.01 4.92 -17.33
CA LEU A 149 20.70 5.39 -15.97
C LEU A 149 20.24 6.85 -15.93
N ASP A 150 20.84 7.73 -16.74
CA ASP A 150 20.47 9.14 -16.85
C ASP A 150 19.01 9.32 -17.31
N LYS A 151 18.55 8.51 -18.29
CA LYS A 151 17.14 8.50 -18.72
C LYS A 151 16.21 8.05 -17.60
N CYS A 152 16.60 7.04 -16.81
CA CYS A 152 15.82 6.60 -15.65
C CYS A 152 15.68 7.72 -14.61
N ILE A 153 16.76 8.42 -14.27
CA ILE A 153 16.75 9.52 -13.30
C ILE A 153 15.83 10.65 -13.77
N MET A 154 15.92 11.03 -15.05
CA MET A 154 15.04 12.05 -15.63
C MET A 154 13.56 11.65 -15.55
N VAL A 155 13.24 10.39 -15.83
CA VAL A 155 11.88 9.85 -15.73
C VAL A 155 11.37 9.86 -14.28
N LEU A 156 12.20 9.46 -13.31
CA LEU A 156 11.84 9.51 -11.89
C LEU A 156 11.62 10.95 -11.40
N ARG A 157 12.45 11.90 -11.85
CA ARG A 157 12.25 13.32 -11.58
C ARG A 157 10.91 13.81 -12.15
N ARG A 158 10.62 13.48 -13.41
CA ARG A 158 9.35 13.81 -14.07
C ARG A 158 8.16 13.24 -13.32
N PHE A 159 8.20 11.94 -12.99
CA PHE A 159 7.18 11.26 -12.20
C PHE A 159 6.94 11.94 -10.85
N THR A 160 8.01 12.28 -10.13
CA THR A 160 7.93 12.93 -8.82
C THR A 160 7.29 14.32 -8.93
N ARG A 161 7.70 15.11 -9.92
CA ARG A 161 7.12 16.43 -10.20
C ARG A 161 5.63 16.32 -10.52
N ASP A 162 5.26 15.44 -11.44
CA ASP A 162 3.86 15.27 -11.84
C ASP A 162 2.99 14.79 -10.65
N LYS A 163 3.54 13.95 -9.75
CA LYS A 163 2.86 13.54 -8.52
C LYS A 163 2.70 14.67 -7.50
N LYS A 164 3.68 15.58 -7.40
CA LYS A 164 3.55 16.80 -6.59
C LYS A 164 2.44 17.69 -7.13
N VAL A 165 2.40 17.92 -8.45
CA VAL A 165 1.32 18.70 -9.09
C VAL A 165 -0.04 18.04 -8.89
N GLU A 166 -0.14 16.72 -9.10
CA GLU A 166 -1.38 15.97 -8.85
C GLU A 166 -1.84 16.10 -7.40
N ARG A 167 -0.91 16.09 -6.43
CA ARG A 167 -1.20 16.31 -5.02
C ARG A 167 -1.70 17.72 -4.76
N MET A 168 -1.05 18.76 -5.29
CA MET A 168 -1.50 20.15 -5.16
C MET A 168 -2.91 20.33 -5.73
N VAL A 169 -3.19 19.82 -6.93
CA VAL A 169 -4.52 19.88 -7.55
C VAL A 169 -5.58 19.16 -6.71
N LYS A 170 -5.23 18.04 -6.06
CA LYS A 170 -6.15 17.32 -5.17
C LYS A 170 -6.44 18.12 -3.90
N LEU A 171 -5.42 18.75 -3.32
CA LEU A 171 -5.53 19.60 -2.14
C LEU A 171 -6.38 20.84 -2.42
N THR A 172 -6.14 21.54 -3.53
CA THR A 172 -6.89 22.76 -3.91
C THR A 172 -8.34 22.48 -4.29
N LYS A 173 -8.64 21.32 -4.88
CA LYS A 173 -10.02 20.90 -5.19
C LYS A 173 -10.77 20.35 -3.98
N GLY A 174 -10.17 20.32 -2.78
CA GLY A 174 -10.77 19.73 -1.59
C GLY A 174 -11.10 18.23 -1.72
N LYS A 175 -10.45 17.51 -2.66
CA LYS A 175 -10.77 16.09 -2.90
C LYS A 175 -10.33 15.26 -1.71
N SER A 176 -11.29 14.82 -0.91
CA SER A 176 -11.06 13.87 0.20
C SER A 176 -10.45 12.58 -0.35
N THR A 177 -9.36 12.11 0.28
CA THR A 177 -8.75 10.83 -0.09
C THR A 177 -9.71 9.68 0.19
N SER A 178 -9.57 8.54 -0.51
CA SER A 178 -10.39 7.34 -0.24
C SER A 178 -10.34 6.98 1.25
N ARG A 179 -9.14 7.03 1.83
CA ARG A 179 -8.88 6.74 3.24
C ARG A 179 -9.65 7.66 4.20
N ILE A 180 -9.72 8.96 3.91
CA ILE A 180 -10.53 9.91 4.68
C ILE A 180 -12.03 9.60 4.51
N ASN A 181 -12.48 9.24 3.31
CA ASN A 181 -13.86 8.83 3.08
C ASN A 181 -14.21 7.53 3.83
N GLU A 182 -13.30 6.56 3.90
CA GLU A 182 -13.50 5.35 4.71
C GLU A 182 -13.52 5.63 6.22
N ILE A 183 -12.77 6.63 6.70
CA ILE A 183 -12.87 7.12 8.09
C ILE A 183 -14.26 7.71 8.33
N LYS A 184 -14.72 8.62 7.47
CA LYS A 184 -16.07 9.21 7.55
C LYS A 184 -17.18 8.14 7.54
N LYS A 185 -17.07 7.15 6.66
CA LYS A 185 -18.04 6.02 6.63
C LYS A 185 -18.11 5.26 7.95
N ARG A 186 -16.96 5.05 8.62
CA ARG A 186 -16.92 4.36 9.92
C ARG A 186 -17.41 5.23 11.05
N HIS A 187 -17.12 6.52 11.01
CA HIS A 187 -17.69 7.50 11.92
C HIS A 187 -19.22 7.48 11.85
N ASN A 188 -19.80 7.65 10.66
CA ASN A 188 -21.26 7.66 10.49
C ASN A 188 -21.89 6.34 10.97
N ARG A 189 -21.25 5.20 10.70
CA ARG A 189 -21.72 3.90 11.22
C ARG A 189 -21.66 3.84 12.75
N SER A 190 -20.62 4.39 13.38
CA SER A 190 -20.53 4.39 14.84
C SER A 190 -21.56 5.26 15.53
N VAL A 191 -22.03 6.35 14.89
CA VAL A 191 -23.10 7.21 15.45
C VAL A 191 -24.40 6.42 15.65
N SER A 192 -24.69 5.48 14.74
CA SER A 192 -25.88 4.61 14.82
C SER A 192 -25.70 3.36 15.69
N LEU A 193 -24.52 3.14 16.28
CA LEU A 193 -24.22 1.93 17.04
C LEU A 193 -24.29 2.19 18.54
N ASN A 194 -25.06 1.36 19.24
CA ASN A 194 -25.05 1.28 20.69
C ASN A 194 -24.40 -0.03 21.10
N LEU A 195 -23.09 0.01 21.37
CA LEU A 195 -22.30 -1.17 21.76
C LEU A 195 -22.01 -1.12 23.26
N ASN A 196 -22.02 -2.27 23.92
CA ASN A 196 -21.60 -2.34 25.32
C ASN A 196 -20.09 -2.10 25.42
N ILE A 197 -19.72 -1.21 26.34
CA ILE A 197 -18.34 -0.83 26.61
C ILE A 197 -18.05 -1.17 28.06
N ASN A 198 -17.04 -1.99 28.28
CA ASN A 198 -16.50 -2.23 29.61
C ASN A 198 -15.08 -1.66 29.68
N PHE A 199 -14.78 -0.91 30.74
CA PHE A 199 -13.44 -0.40 30.98
C PHE A 199 -12.77 -1.25 32.05
N ASP A 200 -11.73 -1.98 31.65
CA ASP A 200 -10.95 -2.83 32.55
C ASP A 200 -9.45 -2.70 32.23
N ASN A 201 -8.60 -2.68 33.26
CA ASN A 201 -7.14 -2.69 33.13
C ASN A 201 -6.58 -1.65 32.12
N ASN A 202 -7.05 -0.40 32.19
CA ASN A 202 -6.68 0.69 31.26
C ASN A 202 -6.99 0.42 29.77
N LYS A 203 -7.94 -0.47 29.48
CA LYS A 203 -8.39 -0.82 28.14
C LYS A 203 -9.92 -0.79 28.07
N TRP A 204 -10.44 -0.33 26.93
CA TRP A 204 -11.86 -0.42 26.63
C TRP A 204 -12.14 -1.71 25.87
N ASN A 205 -13.00 -2.55 26.41
CA ASN A 205 -13.50 -3.75 25.75
C ASN A 205 -14.85 -3.42 25.12
N VAL A 206 -14.90 -3.39 23.79
CA VAL A 206 -16.10 -3.05 23.03
C VAL A 206 -16.66 -4.32 22.39
N GLU A 207 -17.94 -4.58 22.61
CA GLU A 207 -18.65 -5.72 22.03
C GLU A 207 -18.70 -5.65 20.50
N SER A 208 -18.52 -6.79 19.84
CA SER A 208 -18.65 -6.91 18.39
C SER A 208 -20.10 -6.89 17.95
N GLU A 209 -20.42 -6.04 16.96
CA GLU A 209 -21.75 -5.96 16.34
C GLU A 209 -22.27 -7.31 15.80
N ASN A 210 -21.39 -8.18 15.30
CA ASN A 210 -21.79 -9.41 14.61
C ASN A 210 -21.86 -10.63 15.54
N ASN A 211 -21.21 -10.58 16.70
CA ASN A 211 -21.17 -11.71 17.63
C ASN A 211 -20.97 -11.19 19.06
N LYS A 212 -22.03 -11.30 19.86
CA LYS A 212 -22.11 -10.81 21.24
C LYS A 212 -21.09 -11.44 22.21
N HIS A 213 -20.44 -12.54 21.82
CA HIS A 213 -19.37 -13.18 22.61
C HIS A 213 -17.95 -12.74 22.21
N THR A 214 -17.80 -11.86 21.21
CA THR A 214 -16.49 -11.36 20.77
C THR A 214 -16.30 -9.90 21.18
N PHE A 215 -15.20 -9.61 21.88
CA PHE A 215 -14.86 -8.28 22.36
C PHE A 215 -13.55 -7.80 21.72
N TYR A 216 -13.50 -6.53 21.37
CA TYR A 216 -12.29 -5.87 20.88
C TYR A 216 -11.75 -4.92 21.93
N SER A 217 -10.47 -5.06 22.26
CA SER A 217 -9.79 -4.18 23.20
C SER A 217 -9.24 -2.95 22.48
N ILE A 218 -9.44 -1.78 23.09
CA ILE A 218 -8.91 -0.50 22.65
C ILE A 218 -8.02 0.09 23.74
N THR A 219 -6.88 0.63 23.33
CA THR A 219 -5.92 1.33 24.19
C THR A 219 -5.66 2.72 23.63
N LYS A 220 -5.58 3.73 24.50
CA LYS A 220 -5.24 5.09 24.09
C LYS A 220 -3.72 5.21 23.97
N CYS A 221 -3.25 5.81 22.89
CA CYS A 221 -1.82 5.88 22.58
C CYS A 221 -1.30 7.32 22.56
N LEU A 222 -2.01 8.23 21.90
CA LEU A 222 -1.63 9.65 21.78
C LEU A 222 -2.84 10.54 22.04
N ASP A 223 -2.60 11.64 22.76
CA ASP A 223 -3.58 12.70 22.99
C ASP A 223 -3.72 13.64 21.79
N ASP A 224 -2.59 14.01 21.18
CA ASP A 224 -2.56 15.01 20.11
C ASP A 224 -2.68 14.44 18.69
N ILE A 225 -3.17 15.29 17.79
CA ILE A 225 -3.23 15.01 16.36
C ILE A 225 -1.81 15.09 15.77
N CYS A 226 -1.26 13.93 15.38
CA CYS A 226 0.10 13.85 14.86
C CYS A 226 0.20 13.66 13.33
N CYS A 227 -0.93 13.46 12.63
CA CYS A 227 -0.92 13.16 11.20
C CYS A 227 -2.22 13.60 10.50
N PRO A 228 -2.25 13.74 9.16
CA PRO A 228 -3.43 14.23 8.42
C PRO A 228 -4.56 13.19 8.25
N LEU A 229 -4.39 11.95 8.73
CA LEU A 229 -5.45 10.93 8.72
C LEU A 229 -6.35 11.11 9.95
N ILE A 230 -7.20 12.14 9.88
CA ILE A 230 -8.01 12.65 10.98
C ILE A 230 -9.49 12.41 10.70
N CYS A 231 -10.25 12.09 11.74
CA CYS A 231 -11.69 12.28 11.74
C CYS A 231 -12.00 13.70 12.20
N SER A 232 -12.59 14.51 11.33
CA SER A 232 -12.93 15.91 11.64
C SER A 232 -13.95 16.05 12.77
N GLU A 233 -14.85 15.07 12.91
CA GLU A 233 -15.93 15.08 13.90
C GLU A 233 -15.42 14.65 15.28
N CYS A 234 -14.72 13.52 15.36
CA CYS A 234 -14.14 13.05 16.63
C CYS A 234 -12.83 13.75 17.01
N LYS A 235 -12.24 14.58 16.14
CA LYS A 235 -10.93 15.25 16.31
C LYS A 235 -9.78 14.31 16.74
N ILE A 236 -9.79 13.08 16.22
CA ILE A 236 -8.75 12.06 16.49
C ILE A 236 -8.05 11.65 15.20
N CYS A 237 -6.80 11.24 15.32
CA CYS A 237 -6.06 10.63 14.22
C CYS A 237 -5.94 9.11 14.40
N ILE A 238 -5.47 8.40 13.38
CA ILE A 238 -5.27 6.95 13.43
C ILE A 238 -4.35 6.48 14.57
N HIS A 239 -3.44 7.34 15.03
CA HIS A 239 -2.51 7.02 16.11
C HIS A 239 -3.03 7.37 17.50
N SER A 240 -4.21 7.98 17.63
CA SER A 240 -4.78 8.33 18.94
C SER A 240 -5.15 7.09 19.76
N TYR A 241 -5.54 6.00 19.08
CA TYR A 241 -5.97 4.74 19.69
C TYR A 241 -5.46 3.53 18.92
N GLN A 242 -5.32 2.41 19.62
CA GLN A 242 -5.05 1.08 19.07
C GLN A 242 -6.22 0.15 19.37
N CYS A 243 -6.74 -0.55 18.36
CA CYS A 243 -7.84 -1.51 18.52
C CYS A 243 -7.45 -2.89 18.00
N THR A 244 -7.91 -3.96 18.65
CA THR A 244 -7.66 -5.34 18.19
C THR A 244 -8.57 -5.81 17.06
N CYS A 245 -9.47 -4.96 16.54
CA CYS A 245 -10.36 -5.39 15.48
C CYS A 245 -9.64 -5.48 14.10
N PRO A 246 -10.15 -6.32 13.18
CA PRO A 246 -9.55 -6.47 11.85
C PRO A 246 -9.46 -5.16 11.05
N ASP A 247 -10.41 -4.26 11.22
CA ASP A 247 -10.39 -2.96 10.55
C ASP A 247 -9.18 -2.10 10.96
N TYR A 248 -8.77 -2.16 12.23
CA TYR A 248 -7.57 -1.46 12.69
C TYR A 248 -6.30 -2.27 12.36
N GLN A 249 -6.25 -3.54 12.78
CA GLN A 249 -5.05 -4.38 12.67
C GLN A 249 -4.64 -4.67 11.22
N ILE A 250 -5.61 -4.81 10.30
CA ILE A 250 -5.35 -5.22 8.92
C ILE A 250 -5.44 -4.03 7.96
N LYS A 251 -6.48 -3.20 8.09
CA LYS A 251 -6.70 -2.08 7.15
C LYS A 251 -6.05 -0.78 7.61
N SER A 252 -5.56 -0.72 8.85
CA SER A 252 -4.95 0.46 9.46
C SER A 252 -5.81 1.71 9.18
N ILE A 253 -7.00 1.70 9.76
CA ILE A 253 -7.96 2.79 9.69
C ILE A 253 -8.67 2.97 11.03
N ILE A 254 -9.15 4.18 11.31
CA ILE A 254 -9.94 4.45 12.51
C ILE A 254 -11.20 3.61 12.44
N CYS A 255 -11.32 2.62 13.32
CA CYS A 255 -12.41 1.66 13.28
C CYS A 255 -13.64 2.23 13.99
N LYS A 256 -14.81 1.63 13.74
CA LYS A 256 -16.06 2.01 14.41
C LYS A 256 -15.94 1.98 15.95
N HIS A 257 -15.21 1.01 16.52
CA HIS A 257 -15.04 0.89 17.97
C HIS A 257 -14.24 2.06 18.56
N ILE A 258 -13.20 2.53 17.86
CA ILE A 258 -12.45 3.72 18.26
C ILE A 258 -13.33 4.96 18.22
N HIS A 259 -14.19 5.09 17.20
CA HIS A 259 -15.12 6.22 17.12
C HIS A 259 -16.14 6.22 18.25
N VAL A 260 -16.73 5.07 18.62
CA VAL A 260 -17.69 5.00 19.74
C VAL A 260 -17.04 5.53 21.04
N ILE A 261 -15.83 5.06 21.37
CA ILE A 261 -15.09 5.52 22.55
C ILE A 261 -14.77 7.02 22.47
N ALA A 262 -14.34 7.51 21.30
CA ALA A 262 -14.01 8.91 21.13
C ALA A 262 -15.24 9.82 21.32
N MET A 263 -16.41 9.38 20.85
CA MET A 263 -17.67 10.12 21.00
C MET A 263 -18.17 10.13 22.45
N GLU A 264 -18.06 9.01 23.16
CA GLU A 264 -18.46 8.92 24.57
C GLU A 264 -17.63 9.86 25.47
N LYS A 265 -16.34 10.03 25.15
CA LYS A 265 -15.47 10.99 25.84
C LYS A 265 -15.78 12.45 25.53
N THR A 266 -16.28 12.76 24.33
CA THR A 266 -16.75 14.11 24.02
C THR A 266 -18.07 14.44 24.72
N SER A 267 -18.93 13.45 24.98
CA SER A 267 -20.20 13.66 25.69
C SER A 267 -20.04 13.86 27.21
N THR A 268 -19.00 13.29 27.82
CA THR A 268 -18.75 13.36 29.27
C THR A 268 -18.01 14.63 29.73
N ASN A 269 -17.40 15.38 28.81
CA ASN A 269 -16.68 16.63 29.10
C ASN A 269 -17.52 17.91 28.87
N THR A 270 -18.82 17.88 29.18
CA THR A 270 -19.65 19.10 29.12
C THR A 270 -19.49 19.91 30.40
N SER A 271 -18.42 20.70 30.47
CA SER A 271 -18.35 21.90 31.32
C SER A 271 -17.90 23.06 30.44
N ILE A 272 -18.74 24.10 30.46
CA ILE A 272 -18.78 25.30 29.64
C ILE A 272 -17.38 25.84 29.29
N VAL A 273 -17.06 25.92 28.00
CA VAL A 273 -16.08 26.88 27.48
C VAL A 273 -16.68 27.52 26.23
N GLU A 274 -16.66 28.84 26.23
CA GLU A 274 -17.26 29.75 25.25
C GLU A 274 -16.83 29.46 23.81
N LEU A 275 -17.78 29.68 22.89
CA LEU A 275 -17.60 29.65 21.45
C LEU A 275 -16.58 30.70 21.02
N THR A 276 -15.34 30.28 20.75
CA THR A 276 -14.42 31.05 19.91
C THR A 276 -14.57 30.62 18.45
N PRO A 277 -14.53 31.55 17.47
CA PRO A 277 -14.72 31.24 16.06
C PRO A 277 -13.69 30.25 15.52
N GLU A 278 -14.18 29.39 14.63
CA GLU A 278 -13.48 28.36 13.88
C GLU A 278 -12.10 28.81 13.37
N THR A 279 -11.03 28.31 14.00
CA THR A 279 -9.65 28.53 13.57
C THR A 279 -9.14 27.34 12.75
N ASP A 280 -9.08 27.53 11.43
CA ASP A 280 -7.85 27.47 10.60
C ASP A 280 -6.85 26.29 10.72
N TYR A 281 -7.24 25.15 11.27
CA TYR A 281 -6.30 24.02 11.41
C TYR A 281 -5.99 23.29 10.08
N GLN A 282 -6.87 23.39 9.08
CA GLN A 282 -6.60 22.82 7.73
C GLN A 282 -5.78 23.77 6.85
N THR A 283 -5.98 25.08 6.97
CA THR A 283 -5.39 26.12 6.13
C THR A 283 -3.90 26.33 6.41
N SER A 284 -3.51 26.26 7.69
CA SER A 284 -2.11 26.44 8.13
C SER A 284 -1.16 25.32 7.69
N ASN A 285 -1.66 24.09 7.54
CA ASN A 285 -0.83 22.95 7.14
C ASN A 285 -0.71 22.83 5.61
N ILE A 286 -1.77 23.19 4.87
CA ILE A 286 -1.75 23.27 3.40
C ILE A 286 -0.77 24.35 2.93
N GLY A 287 -0.79 25.54 3.56
CA GLY A 287 0.14 26.62 3.23
C GLY A 287 1.61 26.22 3.37
N LYS A 288 1.96 25.58 4.49
CA LYS A 288 3.32 25.09 4.77
C LYS A 288 3.75 23.96 3.82
N GLU A 289 2.87 22.99 3.56
CA GLU A 289 3.17 21.89 2.62
C GLU A 289 3.32 22.40 1.17
N MET A 290 2.51 23.40 0.78
CA MET A 290 2.57 24.03 -0.52
C MET A 290 3.86 24.85 -0.71
N GLU A 291 4.28 25.60 0.31
CA GLU A 291 5.52 26.39 0.30
C GLU A 291 6.78 25.51 0.11
N VAL A 292 6.84 24.35 0.78
CA VAL A 292 7.95 23.38 0.64
C VAL A 292 8.00 22.79 -0.78
N HIS A 293 6.86 22.54 -1.39
CA HIS A 293 6.80 22.04 -2.77
C HIS A 293 7.19 23.12 -3.79
N ILE A 294 6.82 24.38 -3.56
CA ILE A 294 7.13 25.55 -4.40
C ILE A 294 8.65 25.81 -4.46
N LYS A 295 9.34 25.82 -3.31
CA LYS A 295 10.80 26.08 -3.23
C LYS A 295 11.65 25.06 -4.00
N SER A 296 11.11 23.86 -4.28
CA SER A 296 11.85 22.77 -4.93
C SER A 296 11.92 22.83 -6.47
N ILE A 297 11.29 23.83 -7.12
CA ILE A 297 11.03 23.85 -8.58
C ILE A 297 11.81 24.98 -9.33
N GLN A 298 12.51 25.87 -8.63
CA GLN A 298 12.92 27.21 -9.10
C GLN A 298 14.27 27.35 -9.88
N ARG A 299 14.59 26.63 -10.98
CA ARG A 299 15.82 26.96 -11.75
C ARG A 299 15.66 27.03 -13.28
N SER A 300 16.01 28.23 -13.80
CA SER A 300 16.45 28.67 -15.15
C SER A 300 15.45 28.92 -16.30
N GLU A 301 15.83 29.89 -17.17
CA GLU A 301 15.00 30.80 -18.01
C GLU A 301 15.01 30.57 -19.55
N SER A 302 14.07 31.28 -20.22
CA SER A 302 14.00 31.78 -21.64
C SER A 302 13.27 30.89 -22.67
N SER A 303 12.56 31.35 -23.74
CA SER A 303 12.03 32.65 -24.23
C SER A 303 11.13 32.45 -25.50
N GLN A 304 10.24 33.43 -25.78
CA GLN A 304 9.94 34.06 -27.10
C GLN A 304 8.62 33.90 -27.91
N ASN A 305 7.68 32.99 -27.64
CA ASN A 305 6.42 32.88 -28.45
C ASN A 305 5.12 33.43 -27.79
N THR A 306 5.25 34.14 -26.68
CA THR A 306 4.14 34.45 -25.74
C THR A 306 3.35 35.73 -26.06
N SER A 307 3.84 36.61 -26.93
CA SER A 307 3.36 38.01 -26.99
C SER A 307 1.89 38.20 -27.41
N ILE A 308 1.36 37.35 -28.31
CA ILE A 308 -0.01 37.51 -28.86
C ILE A 308 -1.08 36.98 -27.88
N LEU A 309 -0.79 35.90 -27.17
CA LEU A 309 -1.66 35.33 -26.15
C LEU A 309 -1.71 36.18 -24.88
N HIS A 310 -0.58 36.81 -24.52
CA HIS A 310 -0.52 37.78 -23.42
C HIS A 310 -1.46 38.97 -23.64
N ALA A 311 -1.56 39.48 -24.86
CA ALA A 311 -2.46 40.58 -25.19
C ALA A 311 -3.94 40.19 -24.99
N ARG A 312 -4.35 39.00 -25.43
CA ARG A 312 -5.73 38.48 -25.23
C ARG A 312 -6.03 38.17 -23.77
N PHE A 313 -5.05 37.69 -23.00
CA PHE A 313 -5.22 37.44 -21.57
C PHE A 313 -5.41 38.75 -20.80
N LYS A 314 -4.63 39.78 -21.13
CA LYS A 314 -4.72 41.12 -20.54
C LYS A 314 -6.11 41.72 -20.72
N ASP A 315 -6.69 41.60 -21.92
CA ASP A 315 -8.03 42.08 -22.22
C ASP A 315 -9.12 41.40 -21.37
N LYS A 316 -9.04 40.08 -21.20
CA LYS A 316 -9.95 39.32 -20.33
C LYS A 316 -9.78 39.64 -18.84
N ALA A 317 -8.55 39.91 -18.38
CA ALA A 317 -8.29 40.29 -17.00
C ALA A 317 -8.87 41.67 -16.65
N ILE A 318 -8.80 42.62 -17.58
CA ILE A 318 -9.42 43.94 -17.44
C ILE A 318 -10.94 43.81 -17.34
N ASN A 319 -11.57 43.00 -18.20
CA ASN A 319 -13.01 42.75 -18.13
C ASN A 319 -13.43 42.11 -16.80
N LEU A 320 -12.65 41.15 -16.30
CA LEU A 320 -12.89 40.52 -14.99
C LEU A 320 -12.82 41.54 -13.84
N SER A 321 -11.86 42.48 -13.88
CA SER A 321 -11.75 43.55 -12.87
C SER A 321 -13.02 44.40 -12.80
N ASN A 322 -13.60 44.72 -13.96
CA ASN A 322 -14.85 45.49 -14.03
C ASN A 322 -16.05 44.70 -13.49
N LEU A 323 -16.11 43.39 -13.75
CA LEU A 323 -17.17 42.52 -13.21
C LEU A 323 -17.08 42.34 -11.69
N ILE A 324 -15.87 42.28 -11.14
CA ILE A 324 -15.64 42.15 -9.69
C ILE A 324 -16.06 43.41 -8.94
N GLN A 325 -15.90 44.60 -9.54
CA GLN A 325 -16.41 45.85 -8.95
C GLN A 325 -17.94 45.83 -8.75
N GLY A 326 -18.68 45.00 -9.48
CA GLY A 326 -20.13 44.82 -9.32
C GLY A 326 -20.55 43.79 -8.27
N VAL A 327 -19.61 43.13 -7.58
CA VAL A 327 -19.92 42.08 -6.59
C VAL A 327 -19.92 42.67 -5.18
N ASN A 328 -21.11 42.76 -4.58
CA ASN A 328 -21.30 43.36 -3.24
C ASN A 328 -21.32 42.34 -2.09
N ASN A 329 -21.27 41.04 -2.38
CA ASN A 329 -21.31 39.99 -1.36
C ASN A 329 -19.88 39.60 -0.91
N PRO A 330 -19.52 39.78 0.37
CA PRO A 330 -18.17 39.53 0.87
C PRO A 330 -17.73 38.07 0.80
N GLU A 331 -18.65 37.11 0.95
CA GLU A 331 -18.34 35.68 0.82
C GLU A 331 -18.06 35.29 -0.63
N HIS A 332 -18.79 35.88 -1.58
CA HIS A 332 -18.51 35.67 -3.02
C HIS A 332 -17.19 36.33 -3.44
N LEU A 333 -16.84 37.49 -2.86
CA LEU A 333 -15.53 38.11 -3.05
C LEU A 333 -14.41 37.24 -2.48
N LYS A 334 -14.60 36.63 -1.31
CA LYS A 334 -13.62 35.70 -0.71
C LYS A 334 -13.39 34.46 -1.59
N VAL A 335 -14.45 33.89 -2.14
CA VAL A 335 -14.35 32.77 -3.10
C VAL A 335 -13.69 33.20 -4.42
N ALA A 336 -13.97 34.41 -4.90
CA ALA A 336 -13.32 34.96 -6.10
C ALA A 336 -11.82 35.21 -5.87
N MET A 337 -11.44 35.74 -4.70
CA MET A 337 -10.04 35.90 -4.28
C MET A 337 -9.31 34.55 -4.26
N GLN A 338 -9.90 33.51 -3.66
CA GLN A 338 -9.29 32.17 -3.66
C GLN A 338 -9.06 31.61 -5.08
N LYS A 339 -9.96 31.92 -6.03
CA LYS A 339 -9.79 31.53 -7.44
C LYS A 339 -8.71 32.35 -8.14
N LEU A 340 -8.55 33.63 -7.80
CA LEU A 340 -7.47 34.48 -8.30
C LEU A 340 -6.11 34.07 -7.73
N ASP A 341 -6.04 33.68 -6.46
CA ASP A 341 -4.83 33.13 -5.84
C ASP A 341 -4.43 31.83 -6.53
N ALA A 342 -5.40 30.97 -6.85
CA ALA A 342 -5.17 29.75 -7.60
C ALA A 342 -4.70 30.03 -9.05
N LEU A 343 -5.26 31.04 -9.70
CA LEU A 343 -4.84 31.47 -11.03
C LEU A 343 -3.42 32.06 -11.00
N THR A 344 -3.11 32.85 -9.98
CA THR A 344 -1.78 33.46 -9.77
C THR A 344 -0.73 32.38 -9.52
N ALA A 345 -1.05 31.39 -8.67
CA ALA A 345 -0.21 30.23 -8.46
C ALA A 345 -0.03 29.40 -9.73
N PHE A 346 -1.07 29.24 -10.55
CA PHE A 346 -0.99 28.56 -11.83
C PHE A 346 -0.12 29.31 -12.85
N ILE A 347 -0.27 30.64 -12.99
CA ILE A 347 0.55 31.45 -13.90
C ILE A 347 2.01 31.40 -13.47
N ASN A 348 2.30 31.50 -12.17
CA ASN A 348 3.65 31.34 -11.63
C ASN A 348 4.25 29.95 -11.90
N VAL A 349 3.41 28.92 -12.09
CA VAL A 349 3.84 27.58 -12.51
C VAL A 349 3.97 27.46 -14.04
N ALA A 350 3.05 28.06 -14.80
CA ALA A 350 2.98 27.97 -16.26
C ALA A 350 4.05 28.84 -16.96
N SER A 351 4.43 29.98 -16.37
CA SER A 351 5.59 30.77 -16.78
C SER A 351 6.93 30.01 -16.64
N ASN A 352 6.91 28.78 -16.09
CA ASN A 352 8.04 27.88 -15.91
C ASN A 352 7.90 26.55 -16.69
N GLU A 353 7.05 26.46 -17.73
CA GLU A 353 6.99 25.28 -18.60
C GLU A 353 8.17 25.21 -19.57
N ASN A 354 8.96 24.14 -19.50
CA ASN A 354 9.85 23.71 -20.58
C ASN A 354 9.02 23.11 -21.72
N GLU A 355 9.32 23.52 -22.95
CA GLU A 355 9.00 22.80 -24.16
C GLU A 355 9.52 21.35 -24.13
N VAL A 356 8.78 20.48 -24.80
CA VAL A 356 9.20 19.12 -25.12
C VAL A 356 10.38 19.20 -26.09
N ILE A 357 11.61 18.88 -25.64
CA ILE A 357 12.71 18.58 -26.56
C ILE A 357 12.42 17.20 -27.18
N PRO A 358 12.11 17.10 -28.49
CA PRO A 358 11.99 15.81 -29.16
C PRO A 358 13.41 15.32 -29.42
N TYR A 359 13.88 14.35 -28.63
CA TYR A 359 15.08 13.62 -29.02
C TYR A 359 14.75 12.69 -30.19
N LYS A 360 15.56 12.79 -31.26
CA LYS A 360 15.53 11.89 -32.41
C LYS A 360 15.55 10.43 -31.94
N THR A 361 14.64 9.66 -32.51
CA THR A 361 14.57 8.20 -32.38
C THR A 361 15.71 7.57 -33.16
N ASP A 362 16.68 7.00 -32.47
CA ASP A 362 17.57 5.99 -33.05
C ASP A 362 17.24 4.61 -32.45
N GLN A 363 16.86 3.70 -33.35
CA GLN A 363 16.71 2.25 -33.11
C GLN A 363 18.12 1.61 -32.91
N LYS A 364 18.33 0.51 -32.19
CA LYS A 364 17.79 -0.84 -32.43
C LYS A 364 17.87 -1.75 -31.18
N GLU A 365 16.71 -2.18 -30.70
CA GLU A 365 16.34 -3.57 -30.38
C GLU A 365 14.92 -3.73 -30.94
N PRO A 366 14.47 -4.91 -31.40
CA PRO A 366 13.19 -5.02 -32.08
C PRO A 366 12.06 -4.55 -31.17
N ALA A 367 11.25 -3.62 -31.67
CA ALA A 367 10.13 -2.95 -30.98
C ALA A 367 9.03 -3.90 -30.43
N ASN A 368 9.23 -5.21 -30.61
CA ASN A 368 8.22 -6.24 -30.41
C ASN A 368 8.38 -7.03 -29.10
N LYS A 369 9.45 -6.86 -28.31
CA LYS A 369 9.48 -7.42 -26.93
C LYS A 369 8.86 -6.44 -25.94
N LYS A 370 7.53 -6.31 -26.02
CA LYS A 370 6.73 -5.71 -24.94
C LYS A 370 7.09 -6.41 -23.63
N ILE A 371 7.43 -5.63 -22.60
CA ILE A 371 7.74 -6.23 -21.30
C ILE A 371 6.50 -6.99 -20.83
N THR A 372 6.67 -8.27 -20.49
CA THR A 372 5.61 -9.19 -20.11
C THR A 372 4.70 -8.55 -19.06
N GLN A 373 3.39 -8.53 -19.35
CA GLN A 373 2.40 -8.07 -18.39
C GLN A 373 2.28 -9.09 -17.28
N GLN A 374 2.43 -8.64 -16.04
CA GLN A 374 2.11 -9.43 -14.87
C GLN A 374 0.59 -9.53 -14.75
N LYS A 375 0.05 -10.76 -14.75
CA LYS A 375 -1.39 -11.02 -14.53
C LYS A 375 -1.81 -10.44 -13.18
N SER A 376 -3.00 -9.84 -13.11
CA SER A 376 -3.52 -9.17 -11.90
C SER A 376 -3.60 -10.13 -10.70
N PHE A 377 -3.48 -9.57 -9.49
CA PHE A 377 -3.57 -10.33 -8.23
C PHE A 377 -4.93 -11.01 -8.02
N PHE A 378 -6.00 -10.43 -8.57
CA PHE A 378 -7.34 -10.99 -8.61
C PHE A 378 -7.83 -10.97 -10.06
N SER A 379 -8.34 -12.11 -10.54
CA SER A 379 -9.03 -12.16 -11.83
C SER A 379 -10.43 -11.57 -11.65
N THR A 380 -10.72 -10.45 -12.32
CA THR A 380 -12.06 -9.86 -12.39
C THR A 380 -12.86 -10.40 -13.58
N LYS A 381 -12.34 -11.38 -14.33
CA LYS A 381 -13.04 -12.02 -15.44
C LYS A 381 -13.75 -13.29 -14.96
N ASN A 382 -15.02 -13.44 -15.36
CA ASN A 382 -15.81 -14.65 -15.18
C ASN A 382 -15.04 -15.91 -15.64
N LYS A 383 -15.18 -17.01 -14.89
CA LYS A 383 -14.48 -18.28 -15.09
C LYS A 383 -14.63 -18.74 -16.54
N ARG A 384 -13.54 -18.68 -17.32
CA ARG A 384 -13.38 -19.53 -18.50
C ARG A 384 -12.90 -20.91 -18.04
N PHE A 385 -13.37 -21.94 -18.74
CA PHE A 385 -12.98 -23.34 -18.52
C PHE A 385 -11.47 -23.48 -18.26
N LYS A 386 -11.13 -24.23 -17.20
CA LYS A 386 -9.76 -24.40 -16.72
C LYS A 386 -8.94 -25.19 -17.75
N ALA A 387 -7.83 -24.61 -18.22
CA ALA A 387 -6.77 -25.40 -18.83
C ALA A 387 -6.01 -26.14 -17.71
N THR A 388 -5.80 -27.45 -17.89
CA THR A 388 -5.36 -28.41 -16.86
C THR A 388 -3.93 -28.22 -16.32
N ASN A 389 -3.12 -27.32 -16.89
CA ASN A 389 -1.67 -27.26 -16.61
C ASN A 389 -1.14 -25.91 -16.06
N THR A 390 -1.97 -25.09 -15.38
CA THR A 390 -1.49 -23.79 -14.84
C THR A 390 -1.38 -23.79 -13.32
N ILE A 391 -0.22 -23.41 -12.77
CA ILE A 391 -0.01 -23.25 -11.32
C ILE A 391 -0.85 -22.08 -10.77
N THR A 392 -1.96 -22.42 -10.11
CA THR A 392 -2.91 -21.47 -9.53
C THR A 392 -2.78 -21.37 -8.01
N ARG A 393 -3.18 -20.21 -7.46
CA ARG A 393 -3.35 -20.04 -6.00
C ARG A 393 -4.48 -20.94 -5.50
N PRO A 394 -4.42 -21.41 -4.24
CA PRO A 394 -5.48 -22.24 -3.67
C PRO A 394 -6.79 -21.45 -3.54
N THR A 395 -7.91 -22.11 -3.81
CA THR A 395 -9.26 -21.57 -3.52
C THR A 395 -9.55 -21.63 -2.02
N SER A 396 -10.60 -20.94 -1.55
CA SER A 396 -10.99 -20.99 -0.13
C SER A 396 -11.28 -22.42 0.36
N ASP A 397 -11.90 -23.25 -0.48
CA ASP A 397 -12.16 -24.66 -0.15
C ASP A 397 -10.86 -25.48 -0.09
N GLU A 398 -9.94 -25.25 -1.04
CA GLU A 398 -8.62 -25.90 -1.04
C GLU A 398 -7.75 -25.47 0.15
N ILE A 399 -7.88 -24.23 0.63
CA ILE A 399 -7.20 -23.75 1.84
C ILE A 399 -7.70 -24.54 3.06
N ARG A 400 -9.02 -24.76 3.17
CA ARG A 400 -9.59 -25.54 4.29
C ARG A 400 -9.11 -26.99 4.25
N ASP A 401 -9.19 -27.64 3.09
CA ASP A 401 -8.76 -29.04 2.95
C ASP A 401 -7.24 -29.22 3.16
N LEU A 402 -6.43 -28.25 2.73
CA LEU A 402 -4.98 -28.26 2.97
C LEU A 402 -4.62 -27.96 4.41
N ASN A 403 -5.35 -27.06 5.09
CA ASN A 403 -5.19 -26.85 6.52
C ASN A 403 -5.43 -28.17 7.26
N ASP A 404 -6.52 -28.86 6.98
CA ASP A 404 -6.82 -30.16 7.60
C ASP A 404 -5.76 -31.23 7.24
N THR A 405 -5.26 -31.24 6.01
CA THR A 405 -4.20 -32.18 5.56
C THR A 405 -2.86 -31.92 6.26
N LEU A 406 -2.47 -30.64 6.38
CA LEU A 406 -1.22 -30.21 7.00
C LEU A 406 -1.27 -30.33 8.53
N LEU A 407 -2.43 -30.06 9.16
CA LEU A 407 -2.62 -30.15 10.62
C LEU A 407 -2.78 -31.61 11.08
N HIS A 408 -3.36 -32.50 10.27
CA HIS A 408 -3.52 -33.92 10.61
C HIS A 408 -2.39 -34.84 10.10
N LYS A 409 -1.21 -34.29 9.78
CA LYS A 409 -0.02 -35.06 9.33
C LYS A 409 -0.29 -35.98 8.13
N LYS A 410 -1.16 -35.59 7.19
CA LYS A 410 -1.33 -36.32 5.93
C LYS A 410 -0.26 -35.87 4.92
N CYS A 411 0.23 -36.82 4.13
CA CYS A 411 1.34 -36.64 3.21
C CYS A 411 1.00 -35.62 2.11
N VAL A 412 1.71 -34.49 2.08
CA VAL A 412 1.55 -33.42 1.06
C VAL A 412 2.17 -33.83 -0.26
N VAL A 413 3.19 -34.68 -0.19
CA VAL A 413 3.84 -35.29 -1.36
C VAL A 413 3.07 -36.56 -1.72
N LEU A 414 2.64 -36.66 -2.97
CA LEU A 414 2.10 -37.91 -3.52
C LEU A 414 3.18 -38.99 -3.43
N LYS A 415 2.94 -40.04 -2.65
CA LYS A 415 3.72 -41.27 -2.72
C LYS A 415 3.35 -41.98 -4.01
N GLU A 416 4.34 -42.54 -4.70
CA GLU A 416 4.08 -43.49 -5.78
C GLU A 416 3.24 -44.64 -5.19
N GLN A 417 2.17 -45.00 -5.88
CA GLN A 417 1.51 -46.28 -5.59
C GLN A 417 2.53 -47.35 -5.94
N ASP A 418 2.93 -48.15 -4.96
CA ASP A 418 3.58 -49.41 -5.25
C ASP A 418 2.64 -50.19 -6.17
N ASN A 419 2.98 -50.26 -7.45
CA ASN A 419 2.46 -51.28 -8.32
C ASN A 419 2.97 -52.60 -7.75
N GLU A 420 2.17 -53.25 -6.92
CA GLU A 420 2.22 -54.70 -6.77
C GLU A 420 1.90 -55.30 -8.15
N HIS A 421 2.94 -55.40 -8.97
CA HIS A 421 3.01 -56.39 -10.03
C HIS A 421 3.08 -57.76 -9.35
N SER A 422 1.94 -58.32 -8.95
CA SER A 422 1.83 -59.78 -8.83
C SER A 422 1.56 -60.32 -10.24
N TYR A 423 2.63 -60.60 -10.97
CA TYR A 423 2.58 -61.64 -11.98
C TYR A 423 2.90 -62.96 -11.27
N PHE A 424 2.00 -63.93 -11.51
CA PHE A 424 1.89 -65.29 -10.98
C PHE A 424 1.07 -65.46 -9.71
#